data_AF-A0A6G0HDY3-F1
#
_entry.id   AF-A0A6G0HDY3-F1
#
_cell.length_a   1.000
_cell.length_b   1.000
_cell.length_c   1.000
_cell.angle_alpha   90.00
_cell.angle_beta   90.00
_cell.angle_gamma   90.00
#
_symmetry.space_group_name_H-M   'P 1'
#
loop_
_entity.id
_entity.type
_entity.pdbx_description
1 polymer ?
#
loop_
_entity_poly.entity_id
_entity_poly.type
_entity_poly.pdbx_seq_one_letter_code
_entity_poly.pdbx_strand_id
1 'polypeptide(L)'
;MWMTNIVDRYRSRPVAVDFRDMCLASFASQYRVLSKNETPANRIKLGNNCGYVVKRTRTQPAVVRYVRFSETKNPELFFQSILQLFMPYYTDGQLRPVGFETYQDFYLNGQVRCADNVMRSVKSVVDRNRSTFEVESEELDNVEELIHNDGIAEDAWCELCPEQELERLECREILREERQANGEPVEHIPDLAVLREQVAPALVKAI
;
A
#
# COMPACT_ATOMS: atom_id res chain seq x y z
N MET A 1 19.47 -0.09 -17.80
CA MET A 1 19.72 0.30 -16.39
C MET A 1 18.43 0.08 -15.61
N TRP A 2 18.40 -0.88 -14.69
CA TRP A 2 17.24 -1.10 -13.82
C TRP A 2 17.23 -0.01 -12.74
N MET A 3 16.07 0.59 -12.46
CA MET A 3 15.94 1.61 -11.42
C MET A 3 16.30 1.00 -10.07
N THR A 4 17.20 1.64 -9.32
CA THR A 4 17.56 1.21 -7.96
C THR A 4 16.34 1.28 -7.05
N ASN A 5 15.85 0.11 -6.66
CA ASN A 5 14.64 -0.02 -5.86
C ASN A 5 14.92 0.30 -4.38
N ILE A 6 13.87 0.31 -3.55
CA ILE A 6 14.01 0.62 -2.12
C ILE A 6 14.86 -0.43 -1.36
N VAL A 7 14.80 -1.69 -1.78
CA VAL A 7 15.54 -2.80 -1.20
C VAL A 7 17.04 -2.67 -1.49
N ASP A 8 17.42 -2.31 -2.72
CA ASP A 8 18.81 -2.06 -3.10
C ASP A 8 19.42 -0.91 -2.29
N ARG A 9 18.62 0.13 -2.05
CA ARG A 9 18.99 1.29 -1.23
C ARG A 9 19.13 0.90 0.24
N TYR A 10 18.20 0.10 0.75
CA TYR A 10 18.24 -0.43 2.11
C TYR A 10 19.49 -1.30 2.35
N ARG A 11 19.81 -2.19 1.42
CA ARG A 11 21.03 -3.02 1.46
C ARG A 11 22.29 -2.19 1.35
N SER A 12 22.22 -1.01 0.73
CA SER A 12 23.33 -0.07 0.61
C SER A 12 23.34 0.99 1.72
N ARG A 13 22.62 0.79 2.82
CA ARG A 13 22.67 1.69 3.98
C ARG A 13 24.06 1.68 4.64
N PRO A 14 24.46 2.74 5.36
CA PRO A 14 25.72 2.76 6.10
C PRO A 14 25.82 1.62 7.12
N VAL A 15 27.05 1.24 7.49
CA VAL A 15 27.34 0.24 8.54
C VAL A 15 27.46 0.91 9.92
N ALA A 16 26.92 2.11 10.09
CA ALA A 16 26.86 2.80 11.38
C ALA A 16 25.86 2.09 12.31
N VAL A 17 26.06 2.25 13.63
CA VAL A 17 25.27 1.59 14.68
C VAL A 17 23.76 1.79 14.45
N ASP A 18 23.35 3.02 14.13
CA ASP A 18 21.95 3.39 13.90
C ASP A 18 21.28 2.65 12.73
N PHE A 19 22.06 2.20 11.74
CA PHE A 19 21.56 1.53 10.54
C PHE A 19 21.70 0.02 10.60
N ARG A 20 22.66 -0.49 11.37
CA ARG A 20 23.01 -1.91 11.37
C ARG A 20 21.84 -2.79 11.79
N ASP A 21 21.13 -2.38 12.84
CA ASP A 21 19.97 -3.10 13.39
C ASP A 21 18.62 -2.66 12.77
N MET A 22 18.66 -1.79 11.76
CA MET A 22 17.45 -1.30 11.09
C MET A 22 16.93 -2.34 10.10
N CYS A 23 15.63 -2.66 10.18
CA CYS A 23 14.93 -3.50 9.20
C CYS A 23 14.43 -2.69 7.99
N LEU A 24 14.03 -3.40 6.93
CA LEU A 24 13.53 -2.78 5.70
C LEU A 24 12.28 -1.92 5.96
N ALA A 25 11.34 -2.38 6.80
CA ALA A 25 10.14 -1.64 7.15
C ALA A 25 10.46 -0.27 7.75
N SER A 26 11.35 -0.23 8.77
CA SER A 26 11.77 1.02 9.39
C SER A 26 12.47 1.95 8.42
N PHE A 27 13.34 1.41 7.56
CA PHE A 27 14.02 2.20 6.55
C PHE A 27 13.03 2.83 5.55
N ALA A 28 12.14 2.02 4.97
CA ALA A 28 11.16 2.47 3.99
C ALA A 28 10.12 3.43 4.59
N SER A 29 9.76 3.23 5.85
CA SER A 29 8.77 4.07 6.55
C SER A 29 9.38 5.40 6.99
N GLN A 30 10.55 5.37 7.63
CA GLN A 30 11.12 6.54 8.30
C GLN A 30 12.03 7.37 7.41
N TYR A 31 12.56 6.84 6.31
CA TYR A 31 13.47 7.56 5.43
C TYR A 31 12.81 7.85 4.08
N ARG A 32 13.16 9.00 3.49
CA ARG A 32 12.80 9.31 2.10
C ARG A 32 14.04 9.40 1.24
N VAL A 33 13.94 8.91 0.01
CA VAL A 33 14.96 9.07 -1.02
C VAL A 33 14.95 10.52 -1.50
N LEU A 34 16.14 11.10 -1.64
CA LEU A 34 16.31 12.46 -2.15
C LEU A 34 16.41 12.45 -3.67
N SER A 35 15.76 13.42 -4.30
CA SER A 35 15.99 13.70 -5.72
C SER A 35 17.35 14.36 -5.94
N LYS A 36 17.85 14.38 -7.18
CA LYS A 36 19.16 14.96 -7.52
C LYS A 36 19.29 16.45 -7.13
N ASN A 37 18.17 17.16 -7.05
CA ASN A 37 18.12 18.59 -6.79
C ASN A 37 17.98 18.91 -5.29
N GLU A 38 17.75 17.91 -4.44
CA GLU A 38 17.57 18.11 -3.00
C GLU A 38 18.88 17.92 -2.24
N THR A 39 19.33 18.97 -1.54
CA THR A 39 20.58 18.95 -0.77
C THR A 39 20.37 19.39 0.69
N PRO A 40 19.52 18.71 1.48
CA PRO A 40 19.40 19.00 2.90
C PRO A 40 20.71 18.68 3.63
N ALA A 41 21.02 19.45 4.68
CA ALA A 41 22.26 19.30 5.45
C ALA A 41 22.41 17.89 6.07
N ASN A 42 21.30 17.34 6.60
CA ASN A 42 21.29 16.05 7.29
C ASN A 42 21.08 14.85 6.35
N ARG A 43 21.51 14.96 5.08
CA ARG A 43 21.41 13.85 4.13
C ARG A 43 22.43 12.75 4.46
N ILE A 44 21.98 11.50 4.36
CA ILE A 44 22.81 10.32 4.54
C ILE A 44 23.13 9.75 3.16
N LYS A 45 24.42 9.57 2.86
CA LYS A 45 24.90 8.95 1.62
C LYS A 45 24.76 7.43 1.72
N LEU A 46 24.12 6.82 0.74
CA LEU A 46 24.08 5.37 0.59
C LEU A 46 25.34 4.88 -0.15
N GLY A 47 25.75 3.64 0.15
CA GLY A 47 26.80 2.93 -0.57
C GLY A 47 26.41 2.60 -2.01
N ASN A 48 27.32 1.99 -2.76
CA ASN A 48 27.09 1.46 -4.11
C ASN A 48 26.43 2.44 -5.10
N ASN A 49 26.66 3.75 -4.93
CA ASN A 49 26.02 4.81 -5.70
C ASN A 49 24.47 4.77 -5.66
N CYS A 50 23.87 4.25 -4.58
CA CYS A 50 22.42 4.19 -4.38
C CYS A 50 21.78 5.53 -3.96
N GLY A 51 22.51 6.65 -4.06
CA GLY A 51 22.00 8.00 -3.82
C GLY A 51 22.03 8.43 -2.36
N TYR A 52 21.06 9.26 -1.97
CA TYR A 52 20.97 9.85 -0.63
C TYR A 52 19.57 9.67 -0.04
N VAL A 53 19.51 9.55 1.29
CA VAL A 53 18.26 9.52 2.05
C VAL A 53 18.27 10.55 3.17
N VAL A 54 17.09 10.94 3.63
CA VAL A 54 16.94 11.76 4.84
C VAL A 54 15.84 11.17 5.71
N LYS A 55 16.01 11.23 7.03
CA LYS A 55 14.98 10.82 7.99
C LYS A 55 13.80 11.80 7.89
N ARG A 56 12.58 11.27 7.89
CA ARG A 56 11.34 12.05 7.98
C ARG A 56 11.24 12.59 9.40
N THR A 57 11.26 13.91 9.53
CA THR A 57 11.12 14.59 10.82
C THR A 57 9.89 15.49 10.87
N ARG A 58 9.37 15.91 9.70
CA ARG A 58 8.24 16.85 9.58
C ARG A 58 6.92 16.18 9.19
N THR A 59 6.97 14.94 8.72
CA THR A 59 5.81 14.20 8.22
C THR A 59 5.68 12.89 8.97
N GLN A 60 4.46 12.34 8.97
CA GLN A 60 4.21 11.02 9.50
C GLN A 60 5.06 9.96 8.77
N PRO A 61 5.45 8.87 9.46
CA PRO A 61 6.10 7.73 8.82
C PRO A 61 5.28 7.24 7.61
N ALA A 62 5.96 6.82 6.55
CA ALA A 62 5.27 6.29 5.38
C ALA A 62 4.65 4.93 5.68
N VAL A 63 3.46 4.70 5.14
CA VAL A 63 2.80 3.40 5.16
C VAL A 63 3.57 2.46 4.22
N VAL A 64 3.97 1.30 4.75
CA VAL A 64 4.68 0.27 3.98
C VAL A 64 3.67 -0.76 3.52
N ARG A 65 3.44 -0.82 2.20
CA ARG A 65 2.64 -1.88 1.58
C ARG A 65 3.57 -2.99 1.14
N TYR A 66 3.34 -4.19 1.66
CA TYR A 66 4.10 -5.38 1.33
C TYR A 66 3.15 -6.57 1.15
N VAL A 67 3.55 -7.55 0.36
CA VAL A 67 2.73 -8.75 0.15
C VAL A 67 2.60 -9.53 1.45
N ARG A 68 1.36 -9.89 1.80
CA ARG A 68 1.05 -10.76 2.93
C ARG A 68 0.73 -12.16 2.41
N PHE A 69 1.33 -13.16 3.03
CA PHE A 69 1.06 -14.56 2.73
C PHE A 69 0.39 -15.19 3.95
N SER A 70 -0.47 -16.16 3.72
CA SER A 70 -1.06 -16.94 4.81
C SER A 70 0.00 -17.88 5.38
N GLU A 71 0.21 -17.83 6.70
CA GLU A 71 1.12 -18.73 7.42
C GLU A 71 0.70 -20.20 7.26
N THR A 72 -0.60 -20.48 7.23
CA THR A 72 -1.12 -21.85 7.10
C THR A 72 -1.12 -22.37 5.65
N LYS A 73 -1.43 -21.51 4.67
CA LYS A 73 -1.51 -21.93 3.26
C LYS A 73 -0.15 -21.90 2.55
N ASN A 74 0.71 -20.92 2.86
CA ASN A 74 1.99 -20.70 2.21
C ASN A 74 3.08 -20.32 3.24
N PRO A 75 3.46 -21.24 4.15
CA PRO A 75 4.34 -20.94 5.28
C PRO A 75 5.69 -20.38 4.84
N GLU A 76 6.33 -20.97 3.84
CA GLU A 76 7.65 -20.49 3.40
C GLU A 76 7.63 -19.07 2.84
N LEU A 77 6.61 -18.72 2.05
CA LEU A 77 6.47 -17.36 1.53
C LEU A 77 6.15 -16.37 2.65
N PHE A 78 5.38 -16.80 3.66
CA PHE A 78 5.12 -16.02 4.86
C PHE A 78 6.41 -15.76 5.67
N PHE A 79 7.17 -16.79 6.01
CA PHE A 79 8.42 -16.62 6.75
C PHE A 79 9.45 -15.83 5.93
N GLN A 80 9.51 -16.04 4.62
CA GLN A 80 10.34 -15.24 3.74
C GLN A 80 9.96 -13.75 3.77
N SER A 81 8.67 -13.42 3.69
CA SER A 81 8.21 -12.03 3.64
C SER A 81 8.47 -11.29 4.95
N ILE A 82 8.20 -11.92 6.10
CA ILE A 82 8.45 -11.31 7.41
C ILE A 82 9.95 -11.15 7.68
N LEU A 83 10.79 -12.10 7.25
CA LEU A 83 12.25 -11.97 7.35
C LEU A 83 12.74 -10.82 6.46
N GLN A 84 12.29 -10.74 5.21
CA GLN A 84 12.66 -9.67 4.28
C GLN A 84 12.23 -8.28 4.75
N LEU A 85 11.14 -8.18 5.52
CA LEU A 85 10.59 -6.91 5.95
C LEU A 85 11.13 -6.46 7.31
N PHE A 86 11.26 -7.39 8.26
CA PHE A 86 11.51 -7.09 9.67
C PHE A 86 12.85 -7.58 10.21
N MET A 87 13.57 -8.46 9.49
CA MET A 87 14.94 -8.83 9.87
C MET A 87 15.95 -7.81 9.32
N PRO A 88 16.98 -7.39 10.07
CA PRO A 88 18.06 -6.55 9.53
C PRO A 88 19.07 -7.33 8.66
N TYR A 89 19.13 -7.06 7.35
CA TYR A 89 20.06 -7.74 6.42
C TYR A 89 20.67 -6.79 5.39
N TYR A 90 21.82 -7.17 4.84
CA TYR A 90 22.52 -6.49 3.75
C TYR A 90 22.53 -7.34 2.46
N THR A 91 22.41 -8.66 2.58
CA THR A 91 22.42 -9.61 1.45
C THR A 91 21.35 -10.67 1.62
N ASP A 92 20.86 -11.23 0.51
CA ASP A 92 19.84 -12.29 0.53
C ASP A 92 20.31 -13.56 1.25
N GLY A 93 21.62 -13.86 1.18
CA GLY A 93 22.20 -15.00 1.88
C GLY A 93 22.08 -14.93 3.40
N GLN A 94 21.78 -13.77 3.99
CA GLN A 94 21.52 -13.64 5.43
C GLN A 94 20.10 -14.03 5.82
N LEU A 95 19.14 -13.96 4.88
CA LEU A 95 17.75 -14.31 5.13
C LEU A 95 17.53 -15.83 5.16
N ARG A 96 18.43 -16.57 4.52
CA ARG A 96 18.50 -18.03 4.56
C ARG A 96 19.97 -18.47 4.49
N PRO A 97 20.68 -18.43 5.63
CA PRO A 97 22.09 -18.79 5.68
C PRO A 97 22.30 -20.29 5.49
N VAL A 98 23.53 -20.65 5.10
CA VAL A 98 23.94 -22.05 4.95
C VAL A 98 23.72 -22.79 6.27
N GLY A 99 23.07 -23.96 6.20
CA GLY A 99 22.69 -24.76 7.35
C GLY A 99 21.20 -24.72 7.69
N PHE A 100 20.43 -23.82 7.08
CA PHE A 100 18.97 -23.78 7.20
C PHE A 100 18.31 -24.13 5.87
N GLU A 101 17.46 -25.16 5.88
CA GLU A 101 16.77 -25.61 4.66
C GLU A 101 15.60 -24.70 4.30
N THR A 102 14.93 -24.11 5.30
CA THR A 102 13.74 -23.29 5.12
C THR A 102 13.85 -21.92 5.79
N TYR A 103 13.04 -20.96 5.35
CA TYR A 103 12.92 -19.67 6.02
C TYR A 103 12.29 -19.83 7.40
N GLN A 104 11.34 -20.74 7.54
CA GLN A 104 10.70 -21.06 8.81
C GLN A 104 11.70 -21.55 9.86
N ASP A 105 12.58 -22.50 9.49
CA ASP A 105 13.57 -23.05 10.41
C ASP A 105 14.56 -21.97 10.87
N PHE A 106 15.02 -21.11 9.95
CA PHE A 106 15.88 -19.99 10.31
C PHE A 106 15.18 -18.96 11.21
N TYR A 107 13.90 -18.67 10.96
CA TYR A 107 13.14 -17.78 11.82
C TYR A 107 13.01 -18.32 13.26
N LEU A 108 12.67 -19.60 13.41
CA LEU A 108 12.44 -20.24 14.70
C LEU A 108 13.74 -20.48 15.48
N ASN A 109 14.77 -21.00 14.80
CA ASN A 109 15.96 -21.55 15.44
C ASN A 109 17.24 -20.72 15.18
N GLY A 110 17.20 -19.79 14.24
CA GLY A 110 18.34 -18.98 13.85
C GLY A 110 18.72 -17.91 14.87
N GLN A 111 19.96 -17.44 14.77
CA GLN A 111 20.47 -16.32 15.55
C GLN A 111 21.16 -15.28 14.65
N VAL A 112 21.04 -14.01 15.02
CA VAL A 112 21.68 -12.89 14.33
C VAL A 112 22.52 -12.08 15.31
N ARG A 113 23.64 -11.53 14.80
CA ARG A 113 24.51 -10.63 15.56
C ARG A 113 24.03 -9.20 15.39
N CYS A 114 23.62 -8.57 16.48
CA CYS A 114 23.20 -7.17 16.50
C CYS A 114 24.40 -6.22 16.55
N ALA A 115 24.14 -4.90 16.50
CA ALA A 115 25.17 -3.89 16.45
C ALA A 115 26.07 -3.85 17.70
N ASP A 116 25.52 -4.24 18.84
CA ASP A 116 26.22 -4.45 20.12
C ASP A 116 27.06 -5.74 20.17
N ASN A 117 27.12 -6.49 19.08
CA ASN A 117 27.76 -7.81 18.94
C ASN A 117 27.13 -8.93 19.79
N VAL A 118 25.93 -8.70 20.35
CA VAL A 118 25.18 -9.72 21.07
C VAL A 118 24.40 -10.57 20.07
N MET A 119 24.44 -11.90 20.28
CA MET A 119 23.61 -12.84 19.52
C MET A 119 22.19 -12.81 20.06
N ARG A 120 21.20 -12.63 19.19
CA ARG A 120 19.77 -12.70 19.53
C ARG A 120 19.09 -13.70 18.60
N SER A 121 18.01 -14.33 19.08
CA SER A 121 17.21 -15.18 18.20
C SER A 121 16.58 -14.34 17.09
N VAL A 122 16.53 -14.92 15.89
CA VAL A 122 15.89 -14.28 14.72
C VAL A 122 14.45 -13.92 15.05
N LYS A 123 13.70 -14.87 15.64
CA LYS A 123 12.34 -14.68 16.14
C LYS A 123 12.19 -13.40 16.97
N SER A 124 13.01 -13.24 18.01
CA SER A 124 12.89 -12.08 18.91
C SER A 124 13.12 -10.74 18.20
N VAL A 125 14.08 -10.69 17.27
CA VAL A 125 14.38 -9.47 16.51
C VAL A 125 13.26 -9.14 15.53
N VAL A 126 12.78 -10.15 14.80
CA VAL A 126 11.70 -10.01 13.82
C VAL A 126 10.40 -9.60 14.49
N ASP A 127 10.00 -10.28 15.57
CA ASP A 127 8.73 -10.01 16.26
C ASP A 127 8.71 -8.61 16.87
N ARG A 128 9.81 -8.17 17.48
CA ARG A 128 9.93 -6.81 18.03
C ARG A 128 9.80 -5.75 16.93
N ASN A 129 10.40 -6.00 15.77
CA ASN A 129 10.32 -5.05 14.66
C ASN A 129 8.90 -5.08 14.06
N ARG A 130 8.32 -6.27 13.88
CA ARG A 130 6.97 -6.51 13.35
C ARG A 130 5.89 -5.85 14.20
N SER A 131 5.98 -5.95 15.53
CA SER A 131 5.01 -5.36 16.47
C SER A 131 4.92 -3.83 16.39
N THR A 132 5.91 -3.16 15.78
CA THR A 132 5.88 -1.70 15.57
C THR A 132 5.01 -1.31 14.36
N PHE A 133 4.71 -2.25 13.45
CA PHE A 133 3.99 -2.00 12.21
C PHE A 133 2.65 -2.74 12.12
N GLU A 134 2.55 -3.90 12.76
CA GLU A 134 1.33 -4.72 12.80
C GLU A 134 0.66 -4.61 14.17
N VAL A 135 0.26 -3.38 14.52
CA VAL A 135 -0.57 -3.15 15.70
C VAL A 135 -2.00 -3.58 15.36
N GLU A 136 -2.60 -4.41 16.21
CA GLU A 136 -4.01 -4.86 16.08
C GLU A 136 -4.34 -5.56 14.75
N SER A 137 -3.34 -6.14 14.06
CA SER A 137 -3.59 -6.79 12.75
C SER A 137 -4.59 -7.94 12.85
N GLU A 138 -4.55 -8.72 13.93
CA GLU A 138 -5.51 -9.81 14.15
C GLU A 138 -6.93 -9.29 14.36
N GLU A 139 -7.10 -8.16 15.07
CA GLU A 139 -8.41 -7.54 15.27
C GLU A 139 -8.97 -7.01 13.94
N LEU A 140 -8.12 -6.39 13.12
CA LEU A 140 -8.50 -5.92 11.79
C LEU A 140 -8.84 -7.08 10.84
N ASP A 141 -8.05 -8.14 10.85
CA ASP A 141 -8.30 -9.33 10.03
C ASP A 141 -9.61 -10.01 10.47
N ASN A 142 -9.89 -10.07 11.79
CA ASN A 142 -11.16 -10.57 12.33
C ASN A 142 -12.35 -9.68 11.93
N VAL A 143 -12.18 -8.36 11.96
CA VAL A 143 -13.21 -7.41 11.49
C VAL A 143 -13.46 -7.57 10.00
N GLU A 144 -12.42 -7.73 9.19
CA GLU A 144 -12.54 -7.98 7.75
C GLU A 144 -13.24 -9.32 7.46
N GLU A 145 -12.89 -10.39 8.18
CA GLU A 145 -13.56 -11.68 8.06
C GLU A 145 -15.03 -11.61 8.48
N LEU A 146 -15.33 -10.89 9.57
CA LEU A 146 -16.70 -10.65 10.01
C LEU A 146 -17.50 -9.87 8.95
N ILE A 147 -16.92 -8.81 8.38
CA ILE A 147 -17.52 -8.04 7.29
C ILE A 147 -17.76 -8.92 6.04
N HIS A 148 -16.81 -9.80 5.71
CA HIS A 148 -16.95 -10.67 4.55
C HIS A 148 -18.00 -11.78 4.77
N ASN A 149 -18.10 -12.31 5.99
CA ASN A 149 -19.02 -13.40 6.32
C ASN A 149 -20.44 -12.92 6.62
N ASP A 150 -20.60 -11.84 7.38
CA ASP A 150 -21.90 -11.27 7.75
C ASP A 150 -22.40 -10.25 6.71
N GLY A 151 -21.55 -9.86 5.76
CA GLY A 151 -21.79 -8.75 4.84
C GLY A 151 -21.59 -7.40 5.53
N ILE A 152 -21.14 -6.39 4.78
CA ILE A 152 -21.44 -5.00 5.18
C ILE A 152 -22.95 -4.92 5.16
N ALA A 153 -23.59 -4.41 6.21
CA ALA A 153 -24.98 -3.98 6.11
C ALA A 153 -25.03 -2.86 5.05
N GLU A 154 -25.19 -3.24 3.77
CA GLU A 154 -25.17 -2.35 2.62
C GLU A 154 -26.23 -1.24 2.76
N ASP A 155 -27.22 -1.46 3.63
CA ASP A 155 -28.36 -0.60 3.92
C ASP A 155 -28.29 0.15 5.26
N ALA A 156 -27.18 0.08 6.02
CA ALA A 156 -27.07 0.79 7.30
C ALA A 156 -27.21 2.32 7.16
N TRP A 157 -26.89 2.87 5.98
CA TRP A 157 -27.14 4.29 5.66
C TRP A 157 -28.63 4.61 5.51
N CYS A 158 -29.43 3.67 5.00
CA CYS A 158 -30.87 3.80 4.88
C CYS A 158 -31.57 3.69 6.23
N GLU A 159 -31.03 2.92 7.17
CA GLU A 159 -31.53 2.85 8.55
C GLU A 159 -31.26 4.13 9.36
N LEU A 160 -30.16 4.84 9.06
CA LEU A 160 -29.81 6.08 9.75
C LEU A 160 -30.68 7.27 9.33
N CYS A 161 -31.15 7.30 8.07
CA CYS A 161 -32.02 8.34 7.52
C CYS A 161 -33.15 7.73 6.67
N PRO A 162 -34.12 7.04 7.29
CA PRO A 162 -35.17 6.33 6.57
C PRO A 162 -36.05 7.27 5.74
N GLU A 163 -36.20 8.51 6.17
CA GLU A 163 -36.95 9.57 5.47
C GLU A 163 -36.29 9.96 4.14
N GLN A 164 -34.96 10.05 4.11
CA GLN A 164 -34.19 10.39 2.92
C GLN A 164 -34.20 9.25 1.89
N GLU A 165 -34.16 7.99 2.37
CA GLU A 165 -34.31 6.82 1.50
C GLU A 165 -35.73 6.76 0.91
N LEU A 166 -36.76 7.07 1.69
CA LEU A 166 -38.13 7.15 1.21
C LEU A 166 -38.26 8.17 0.07
N GLU A 167 -37.72 9.38 0.24
CA GLU A 167 -37.72 10.43 -0.78
C GLU A 167 -36.98 9.99 -2.06
N ARG A 168 -35.87 9.25 -1.93
CA ARG A 168 -35.12 8.69 -3.07
C ARG A 168 -35.94 7.63 -3.81
N LEU A 169 -36.65 6.76 -3.08
CA LEU A 169 -37.53 5.74 -3.64
C LEU A 169 -38.68 6.38 -4.40
N GLU A 170 -39.34 7.38 -3.81
CA GLU A 170 -40.41 8.15 -4.43
C GLU A 170 -39.94 8.86 -5.71
N CYS A 171 -38.79 9.54 -5.67
CA CYS A 171 -38.18 10.15 -6.86
C CYS A 171 -37.94 9.11 -7.99
N ARG A 172 -37.47 7.91 -7.63
CA ARG A 172 -37.21 6.84 -8.60
C ARG A 172 -38.49 6.25 -9.19
N GLU A 173 -39.56 6.17 -8.40
CA GLU A 173 -40.90 5.79 -8.85
C GLU A 173 -41.42 6.82 -9.87
N ILE A 174 -41.36 8.12 -9.53
CA ILE A 174 -41.77 9.23 -10.40
C ILE A 174 -41.02 9.16 -11.73
N LEU A 175 -39.69 9.01 -11.70
CA LEU A 175 -38.87 8.90 -12.93
C LEU A 175 -39.22 7.67 -13.78
N ARG A 176 -39.59 6.55 -13.16
CA ARG A 176 -40.03 5.34 -13.88
C ARG A 176 -41.39 5.55 -14.53
N GLU A 177 -42.33 6.15 -13.82
CA GLU A 177 -43.66 6.48 -14.34
C GLU A 177 -43.56 7.49 -15.49
N GLU A 178 -42.73 8.54 -15.36
CA GLU A 178 -42.45 9.50 -16.42
C GLU A 178 -41.82 8.84 -17.66
N ARG A 179 -40.84 7.94 -17.47
CA ARG A 179 -40.19 7.21 -18.57
C ARG A 179 -41.14 6.23 -19.28
N GLN A 180 -42.11 5.66 -18.56
CA GLN A 180 -43.15 4.79 -19.13
C GLN A 180 -44.25 5.59 -19.85
N ALA A 181 -44.59 6.79 -19.36
CA ALA A 181 -45.62 7.63 -19.95
C ALA A 181 -45.14 8.40 -21.21
N ASN A 182 -43.89 8.86 -21.23
CA ASN A 182 -43.36 9.76 -22.26
C ASN A 182 -42.25 9.18 -23.15
N GLY A 183 -41.83 7.92 -22.94
CA GLY A 183 -40.60 7.37 -23.53
C GLY A 183 -39.34 8.00 -22.91
N GLU A 184 -38.14 7.51 -23.24
CA GLU A 184 -36.90 8.02 -22.62
C GLU A 184 -36.70 9.53 -22.90
N PRO A 185 -36.75 10.40 -21.87
CA PRO A 185 -36.39 11.79 -22.07
C PRO A 185 -34.88 11.86 -22.27
N VAL A 186 -34.45 12.44 -23.39
CA VAL A 186 -33.03 12.77 -23.59
C VAL A 186 -32.70 13.90 -22.63
N GLU A 187 -31.90 13.61 -21.61
CA GLU A 187 -31.40 14.62 -20.68
C GLU A 187 -30.70 15.72 -21.48
N HIS A 188 -31.18 16.95 -21.34
CA HIS A 188 -30.57 18.11 -21.99
C HIS A 188 -29.28 18.47 -21.23
N ILE A 189 -28.21 17.74 -21.53
CA ILE A 189 -26.86 18.03 -21.07
C ILE A 189 -26.34 19.21 -21.91
N PRO A 190 -26.15 20.41 -21.33
CA PRO A 190 -25.79 21.61 -22.09
C PRO A 190 -24.50 21.44 -22.91
N ASP A 191 -23.56 20.66 -22.38
CA ASP A 191 -22.23 20.44 -22.97
C ASP A 191 -22.24 19.45 -24.15
N LEU A 192 -23.34 18.73 -24.38
CA LEU A 192 -23.51 17.72 -25.44
C LEU A 192 -24.50 18.14 -26.54
N ALA A 193 -24.97 19.40 -26.51
CA ALA A 193 -25.74 19.97 -27.62
C ALA A 193 -24.86 20.05 -28.87
N VAL A 194 -24.93 19.01 -29.71
CA VAL A 194 -24.31 18.98 -31.04
C VAL A 194 -24.67 20.26 -31.77
N LEU A 195 -23.65 21.03 -32.19
CA LEU A 195 -23.78 22.21 -33.05
C LEU A 195 -24.76 21.91 -34.17
N ARG A 196 -26.02 22.34 -34.00
CA ARG A 196 -27.09 22.21 -35.00
C ARG A 196 -26.99 23.30 -36.08
N GLU A 197 -25.83 23.92 -36.21
CA GLU A 197 -25.50 24.88 -37.26
C GLU A 197 -24.43 24.28 -38.17
N GLN A 198 -24.87 23.36 -39.03
CA GLN A 198 -24.36 23.16 -40.39
C GLN A 198 -25.14 21.98 -40.99
N VAL A 199 -25.43 22.06 -42.30
CA VAL A 199 -26.19 21.12 -43.15
C VAL A 199 -27.70 21.40 -43.09
N ALA A 200 -28.39 21.95 -44.12
CA ALA A 200 -28.12 22.18 -45.54
C ALA A 200 -29.26 23.09 -46.12
N PRO A 201 -29.43 23.31 -47.44
CA PRO A 201 -28.55 23.02 -48.59
C PRO A 201 -28.34 24.23 -49.53
N ALA A 202 -27.29 24.11 -50.36
CA ALA A 202 -27.15 24.92 -51.56
C ALA A 202 -28.32 24.68 -52.53
N LEU A 203 -28.93 25.76 -53.02
CA LEU A 203 -29.65 25.77 -54.30
C LEU A 203 -29.48 27.12 -55.00
N VAL A 204 -29.06 27.00 -56.25
CA VAL A 204 -28.62 28.01 -57.22
C VAL A 204 -29.81 28.65 -57.94
N LYS A 205 -29.74 29.96 -58.25
CA LYS A 205 -30.05 30.65 -59.54
C LYS A 205 -30.42 32.12 -59.29
N ALA A 206 -29.63 33.09 -59.76
CA ALA A 206 -29.62 33.67 -61.12
C ALA A 206 -30.70 34.76 -61.30
N ILE A 207 -30.33 36.04 -61.20
CA ILE A 207 -30.08 37.04 -62.24
C ILE A 207 -29.68 38.33 -61.52
#